data_AF-A0A2G9TA19-F1
#
_entry.id   AF-A0A2G9TA19-F1
#
_cell.length_a   1.000
_cell.length_b   1.000
_cell.length_c   1.000
_cell.angle_alpha   90.00
_cell.angle_beta   90.00
_cell.angle_gamma   90.00
#
_symmetry.space_group_name_H-M   'P 1'
#
loop_
_entity.id
_entity.type
_entity.pdbx_description
1 polymer ?
#
loop_
_entity_poly.entity_id
_entity_poly.type
_entity_poly.pdbx_seq_one_letter_code
_entity_poly.pdbx_strand_id
1 'polypeptide(L)'
;YLTGLTRTGAAIEHVATEAFSERRGARPLSQRVTRVAIVITDGRSQDNVTVAANNARRQNIQLFAVGVTNHVLQAELEEITGSKDRTFHVNAFEDLNTRLRSAIQRVTCPQTETPKPSGGEASFIYQLTLYQTSLVTR
;
A
#
# COMPACT_ATOMS: atom_id res chain seq x y z
N TYR A 1 -13.06 -12.64 14.92
CA TYR A 1 -13.13 -12.39 13.46
C TYR A 1 -14.37 -11.58 13.19
N LEU A 2 -14.22 -10.40 12.56
CA LEU A 2 -15.36 -9.67 12.01
C LEU A 2 -15.77 -10.39 10.73
N THR A 3 -16.97 -10.96 10.71
CA THR A 3 -17.55 -11.58 9.52
C THR A 3 -18.17 -10.50 8.64
N GLY A 4 -17.67 -10.34 7.43
CA GLY A 4 -18.11 -9.31 6.49
C GLY A 4 -17.50 -9.53 5.10
N LEU A 5 -18.03 -8.82 4.10
CA LEU A 5 -17.51 -8.83 2.74
C LEU A 5 -16.12 -8.16 2.69
N THR A 6 -15.19 -8.76 1.96
CA THR A 6 -13.91 -8.20 1.51
C THR A 6 -14.15 -7.10 0.46
N ARG A 7 -14.17 -5.84 0.90
CA ARG A 7 -14.35 -4.66 0.03
C ARG A 7 -13.03 -3.90 -0.15
N THR A 8 -12.10 -4.51 -0.88
CA THR A 8 -10.76 -3.96 -1.08
C THR A 8 -10.79 -2.67 -1.91
N GLY A 9 -11.70 -2.55 -2.88
CA GLY A 9 -11.86 -1.34 -3.68
C GLY A 9 -12.26 -0.14 -2.82
N ALA A 10 -13.31 -0.31 -2.00
CA ALA A 10 -13.74 0.72 -1.06
C ALA A 10 -12.63 1.12 -0.06
N ALA A 11 -11.85 0.15 0.41
CA ALA A 11 -10.71 0.41 1.29
C ALA A 11 -9.66 1.29 0.60
N ILE A 12 -9.27 0.96 -0.63
CA ILE A 12 -8.29 1.75 -1.39
C ILE A 12 -8.80 3.17 -1.65
N GLU A 13 -10.08 3.33 -1.99
CA GLU A 13 -10.68 4.64 -2.20
C GLU A 13 -10.68 5.48 -0.92
N HIS A 14 -10.97 4.86 0.23
CA HIS A 14 -10.86 5.52 1.54
C HIS A 14 -9.42 5.98 1.82
N VAL A 15 -8.42 5.17 1.49
CA VAL A 15 -7.02 5.57 1.62
C VAL A 15 -6.71 6.80 0.77
N ALA A 16 -7.17 6.78 -0.48
CA ALA A 16 -6.91 7.85 -1.43
C ALA A 16 -7.59 9.17 -1.04
N THR A 17 -8.81 9.11 -0.52
CA THR A 17 -9.65 10.30 -0.27
C THR A 17 -9.56 10.83 1.16
N GLU A 18 -9.34 9.95 2.13
CA GLU A 18 -9.46 10.26 3.55
C GLU A 18 -8.14 10.09 4.29
N ALA A 19 -7.51 8.92 4.18
CA ALA A 19 -6.33 8.58 4.98
C ALA A 19 -5.14 9.51 4.70
N PHE A 20 -4.87 9.78 3.43
CA PHE A 20 -3.80 10.69 3.01
C PHE A 20 -4.22 12.17 2.94
N SER A 21 -5.30 12.53 3.63
CA SER A 21 -5.66 13.94 3.78
C SER A 21 -4.79 14.64 4.83
N GLU A 22 -4.48 15.92 4.59
CA GLU A 22 -3.68 16.72 5.52
C GLU A 22 -4.38 16.86 6.89
N ARG A 23 -5.72 16.85 6.91
CA ARG A 23 -6.52 16.84 8.15
C ARG A 23 -6.29 15.60 9.01
N ARG A 24 -5.82 14.49 8.41
CA ARG A 24 -5.43 13.25 9.11
C ARG A 24 -3.93 13.13 9.33
N GLY A 25 -3.19 14.23 9.16
CA GLY A 25 -1.76 14.31 9.41
C GLY A 25 -0.88 13.84 8.26
N ALA A 26 -1.46 13.63 7.07
CA ALA A 26 -0.65 13.41 5.88
C ALA A 26 0.17 14.65 5.54
N ARG A 27 1.41 14.46 5.10
CA ARG A 27 2.25 15.58 4.65
C ARG A 27 1.65 16.25 3.41
N PRO A 28 1.73 17.58 3.31
CA PRO A 28 1.31 18.31 2.12
C PRO A 28 2.02 17.82 0.87
N LEU A 29 1.31 17.80 -0.26
CA LEU A 29 1.88 17.38 -1.55
C LEU A 29 3.07 18.26 -1.97
N SER A 30 3.12 19.52 -1.52
CA SER A 30 4.23 20.46 -1.77
C SER A 30 5.58 19.97 -1.22
N GLN A 31 5.57 19.13 -0.19
CA GLN A 31 6.80 18.58 0.42
C GLN A 31 7.37 17.38 -0.35
N ARG A 32 6.73 16.96 -1.45
CA ARG A 32 7.19 15.85 -2.34
C ARG A 32 7.49 14.55 -1.60
N VAL A 33 6.79 14.28 -0.51
CA VAL A 33 6.91 13.05 0.27
C VAL A 33 6.12 11.94 -0.43
N THR A 34 6.78 10.81 -0.71
CA THR A 34 6.14 9.63 -1.31
C THR A 34 5.10 9.05 -0.35
N ARG A 35 3.86 8.90 -0.83
CA ARG A 35 2.79 8.23 -0.10
C ARG A 35 2.80 6.75 -0.43
N VAL A 36 2.83 5.89 0.58
CA VAL A 36 2.89 4.43 0.40
C VAL A 36 1.70 3.78 1.12
N ALA A 37 0.91 2.99 0.39
CA ALA A 37 -0.14 2.17 1.00
C ALA A 37 0.14 0.69 0.74
N ILE A 38 -0.01 -0.13 1.79
CA ILE A 38 0.15 -1.57 1.72
C ILE A 38 -1.21 -2.22 1.97
N VAL A 39 -1.74 -2.84 0.93
CA VAL A 39 -3.00 -3.58 0.98
C VAL A 39 -2.69 -5.03 1.35
N ILE A 40 -3.27 -5.51 2.45
CA ILE A 40 -3.15 -6.90 2.88
C ILE A 40 -4.55 -7.50 2.83
N THR A 41 -4.73 -8.58 2.07
CA THR A 41 -6.02 -9.27 1.91
C THR A 41 -5.82 -10.78 1.99
N ASP A 42 -6.79 -11.47 2.58
CA ASP A 42 -6.80 -12.93 2.72
C ASP A 42 -7.77 -13.63 1.76
N GLY A 43 -8.55 -12.85 1.00
CA GLY A 43 -9.47 -13.37 0.00
C GLY A 43 -9.71 -12.39 -1.14
N ARG A 44 -10.45 -12.87 -2.14
CA ARG A 44 -10.88 -12.09 -3.31
C ARG A 44 -11.84 -10.98 -2.90
N SER A 45 -11.66 -9.78 -3.47
CA SER A 45 -12.60 -8.68 -3.30
C SER A 45 -13.97 -8.99 -3.89
N GLN A 46 -15.05 -8.51 -3.26
CA GLN A 46 -16.41 -8.54 -3.82
C GLN A 46 -16.85 -7.20 -4.41
N ASP A 47 -15.94 -6.25 -4.56
CA ASP A 47 -16.11 -4.97 -5.26
C ASP A 47 -15.00 -4.74 -6.29
N ASN A 48 -15.16 -3.72 -7.14
CA ASN A 48 -14.20 -3.39 -8.18
C ASN A 48 -12.97 -2.68 -7.58
N VAL A 49 -11.81 -3.35 -7.63
CA VAL A 49 -10.54 -2.80 -7.13
C VAL A 49 -9.85 -1.87 -8.15
N THR A 50 -10.08 -2.09 -9.44
CA THR A 50 -9.37 -1.44 -10.53
C THR A 50 -9.56 0.08 -10.53
N VAL A 51 -10.80 0.56 -10.36
CA VAL A 51 -11.11 2.00 -10.39
C VAL A 51 -10.46 2.72 -9.21
N ALA A 52 -10.62 2.18 -8.00
CA ALA A 52 -10.04 2.73 -6.79
C ALA A 52 -8.50 2.72 -6.83
N ALA A 53 -7.90 1.62 -7.29
CA ALA A 53 -6.45 1.52 -7.45
C ALA A 53 -5.90 2.54 -8.46
N ASN A 54 -6.61 2.76 -9.58
CA ASN A 54 -6.25 3.79 -10.55
C ASN A 54 -6.36 5.21 -9.96
N ASN A 55 -7.41 5.50 -9.18
CA ASN A 55 -7.55 6.77 -8.47
C ASN A 55 -6.37 7.02 -7.52
N ALA A 56 -6.05 6.05 -6.68
CA ALA A 56 -4.94 6.15 -5.72
C ALA A 56 -3.60 6.39 -6.43
N ARG A 57 -3.30 5.63 -7.49
CA ARG A 57 -2.06 5.80 -8.27
C ARG A 57 -1.96 7.18 -8.92
N ARG A 58 -3.07 7.72 -9.47
CA ARG A 58 -3.12 9.09 -10.01
C ARG A 58 -2.82 10.16 -8.96
N GLN A 59 -3.08 9.88 -7.70
CA GLN A 59 -2.74 10.76 -6.58
C GLN A 59 -1.31 10.55 -6.04
N ASN A 60 -0.43 9.92 -6.82
CA ASN A 60 0.95 9.59 -6.43
C ASN A 60 1.05 8.73 -5.17
N ILE A 61 0.05 7.86 -4.94
CA ILE A 61 0.11 6.85 -3.88
C ILE A 61 0.70 5.57 -4.46
N GLN A 62 1.84 5.16 -3.92
CA GLN A 62 2.50 3.91 -4.26
C GLN A 62 1.78 2.76 -3.55
N LEU A 63 1.11 1.92 -4.34
CA LEU A 63 0.40 0.75 -3.84
C LEU A 63 1.28 -0.50 -3.86
N PHE A 64 1.26 -1.23 -2.73
CA PHE A 64 1.73 -2.59 -2.57
C PHE A 64 0.57 -3.48 -2.20
N ALA A 65 0.60 -4.75 -2.62
CA ALA A 65 -0.45 -5.70 -2.29
C ALA A 65 0.15 -7.02 -1.82
N VAL A 66 -0.40 -7.54 -0.72
CA VAL A 66 -0.03 -8.85 -0.18
C VAL A 66 -1.27 -9.72 -0.04
N GLY A 67 -1.28 -10.83 -0.77
CA GLY A 67 -2.23 -11.92 -0.58
C GLY A 67 -1.74 -12.86 0.52
N VAL A 68 -2.54 -13.02 1.57
CA VAL A 68 -2.31 -14.01 2.62
C VAL A 68 -3.19 -15.21 2.28
N THR A 69 -2.62 -16.40 2.14
CA THR A 69 -3.27 -17.61 1.60
C THR A 69 -3.44 -17.65 0.07
N ASN A 70 -3.91 -18.79 -0.44
CA ASN A 70 -4.19 -19.08 -1.85
C ASN A 70 -5.60 -18.67 -2.30
N HIS A 71 -6.42 -18.08 -1.43
CA HIS A 71 -7.78 -17.63 -1.75
C HIS A 71 -7.82 -16.28 -2.50
N VAL A 72 -6.67 -15.61 -2.62
CA VAL A 72 -6.51 -14.34 -3.34
C VAL A 72 -6.06 -14.60 -4.78
N LEU A 73 -6.60 -13.86 -5.73
CA LEU A 73 -6.19 -13.94 -7.13
C LEU A 73 -4.97 -13.05 -7.37
N GLN A 74 -3.89 -13.63 -7.88
CA GLN A 74 -2.68 -12.88 -8.28
C GLN A 74 -3.00 -11.71 -9.22
N ALA A 75 -3.94 -11.91 -10.17
CA ALA A 75 -4.39 -10.87 -11.08
C ALA A 75 -5.04 -9.67 -10.35
N GLU A 76 -5.84 -9.92 -9.30
CA GLU A 76 -6.46 -8.86 -8.51
C GLU A 76 -5.41 -8.04 -7.76
N LEU A 77 -4.38 -8.69 -7.21
CA LEU A 77 -3.27 -7.99 -6.56
C LEU A 77 -2.47 -7.14 -7.57
N GLU A 78 -2.24 -7.65 -8.78
CA GLU A 78 -1.60 -6.89 -9.85
C GLU A 78 -2.44 -5.70 -10.33
N GLU A 79 -3.77 -5.81 -10.34
CA GLU A 79 -4.65 -4.67 -10.61
C GLU A 79 -4.54 -3.59 -9.53
N ILE A 80 -4.43 -3.99 -8.26
CA ILE A 80 -4.23 -3.09 -7.12
C ILE A 80 -2.89 -2.36 -7.23
N THR A 81 -1.81 -3.05 -7.56
CA THR A 81 -0.46 -2.44 -7.56
C THR A 81 -0.11 -1.77 -8.88
N GLY A 82 -0.67 -2.24 -9.99
CA GLY A 82 -0.29 -1.88 -11.35
C GLY A 82 1.09 -2.40 -11.76
N SER A 83 1.69 -3.31 -10.99
CA SER A 83 3.01 -3.89 -11.28
C SER A 83 3.24 -5.18 -10.49
N LYS A 84 3.80 -6.18 -11.17
CA LYS A 84 4.20 -7.45 -10.55
C LYS A 84 5.24 -7.29 -9.45
N ASP A 85 6.10 -6.28 -9.54
CA ASP A 85 7.22 -6.07 -8.60
C ASP A 85 6.77 -5.63 -7.20
N ARG A 86 5.52 -5.17 -7.07
CA ARG A 86 4.92 -4.71 -5.81
C ARG A 86 3.81 -5.63 -5.30
N THR A 87 3.65 -6.78 -5.94
CA THR A 87 2.66 -7.79 -5.59
C THR A 87 3.35 -8.97 -4.91
N PHE A 88 2.84 -9.38 -3.76
CA PHE A 88 3.41 -10.50 -2.99
C PHE A 88 2.32 -11.48 -2.56
N HIS A 89 2.70 -12.75 -2.48
CA HIS A 89 1.91 -13.78 -1.82
C HIS A 89 2.70 -14.34 -0.65
N VAL A 90 1.99 -14.61 0.44
CA VAL A 90 2.50 -15.31 1.62
C VAL A 90 1.56 -16.47 1.97
N ASN A 91 2.16 -17.58 2.40
CA ASN A 91 1.41 -18.79 2.76
C ASN A 91 0.79 -18.64 4.14
N ALA A 92 1.51 -18.00 5.07
CA ALA A 92 1.03 -17.66 6.40
C ALA A 92 1.29 -16.19 6.72
N PHE A 93 0.54 -15.65 7.68
CA PHE A 93 0.75 -14.29 8.16
C PHE A 93 2.14 -14.09 8.79
N GLU A 94 2.77 -15.17 9.30
CA GLU A 94 4.13 -15.12 9.85
C GLU A 94 5.19 -14.76 8.79
N ASP A 95 4.99 -15.19 7.54
CA ASP A 95 5.88 -14.88 6.41
C ASP A 95 5.78 -13.42 5.95
N LEU A 96 4.72 -12.72 6.38
CA LEU A 96 4.45 -11.33 6.03
C LEU A 96 5.60 -10.42 6.46
N ASN A 97 6.17 -10.66 7.64
CA ASN A 97 7.22 -9.83 8.22
C ASN A 97 8.47 -9.79 7.31
N THR A 98 8.94 -10.94 6.83
CA THR A 98 10.17 -11.04 6.04
C THR A 98 9.99 -10.45 4.63
N ARG A 99 8.84 -10.71 4.00
CA ARG A 99 8.56 -10.23 2.63
C ARG A 99 8.23 -8.74 2.59
N LEU A 100 7.39 -8.25 3.51
CA LEU A 100 7.06 -6.83 3.58
C LEU A 100 8.29 -5.99 3.89
N ARG A 101 9.15 -6.42 4.83
CA ARG A 101 10.38 -5.67 5.15
C ARG A 101 11.24 -5.47 3.90
N SER A 102 11.51 -6.53 3.15
CA SER A 102 12.31 -6.45 1.92
C SER A 102 11.66 -5.58 0.85
N ALA A 103 10.33 -5.68 0.67
CA ALA A 103 9.58 -4.90 -0.32
C ALA A 103 9.56 -3.40 0.01
N ILE A 104 9.25 -3.08 1.27
CA ILE A 104 9.25 -1.71 1.78
C ILE A 104 10.66 -1.14 1.67
N GLN A 105 11.67 -1.84 2.18
CA GLN A 105 13.07 -1.40 2.14
C GLN A 105 13.53 -1.02 0.73
N ARG A 106 13.15 -1.76 -0.31
CA ARG A 106 13.52 -1.40 -1.70
C ARG A 106 12.96 -0.07 -2.17
N VAL A 107 11.80 0.35 -1.65
CA VAL A 107 11.10 1.55 -2.09
C VAL A 107 11.29 2.73 -1.13
N THR A 108 11.47 2.45 0.17
CA THR A 108 11.80 3.45 1.18
C THR A 108 13.29 3.73 1.29
N CYS A 109 14.14 2.81 0.85
CA CYS A 109 15.56 3.03 0.73
C CYS A 109 15.90 2.89 -0.74
N PRO A 110 15.66 3.95 -1.57
CA PRO A 110 16.26 3.95 -2.89
C PRO A 110 17.76 3.70 -2.68
N GLN A 111 18.32 2.75 -3.43
CA GLN A 111 19.77 2.68 -3.59
C GLN A 111 20.15 3.99 -4.28
N THR A 112 20.28 5.05 -3.50
CA THR A 112 20.96 6.25 -3.93
C THR A 112 22.36 5.75 -4.22
N GLU A 113 22.75 5.71 -5.50
CA GLU A 113 24.13 5.98 -5.81
C GLU A 113 24.50 7.20 -4.98
N THR A 114 25.38 7.01 -4.01
CA THR A 114 25.70 8.00 -2.98
C THR A 114 25.97 9.35 -3.63
N PRO A 115 25.11 10.37 -3.46
CA PRO A 115 25.50 11.72 -3.78
C PRO A 115 26.47 12.10 -2.66
N LYS A 116 27.68 12.47 -3.07
CA LYS A 116 28.70 13.10 -2.23
C LYS A 116 28.04 14.06 -1.22
N PRO A 117 28.39 14.00 0.08
CA PRO A 117 27.68 14.74 1.10
C PRO A 117 27.93 16.25 0.93
N SER A 118 26.91 16.97 0.46
CA SER A 118 26.79 18.41 0.65
C SER A 118 25.64 18.68 1.60
N GLY A 119 25.93 18.64 2.91
CA GLY A 119 25.36 19.54 3.92
C GLY A 119 23.85 19.78 3.97
N GLY A 120 23.01 18.76 3.74
CA GLY A 120 21.57 18.86 4.01
C GLY A 120 21.05 17.52 4.53
N GLU A 121 20.47 17.53 5.73
CA GLU A 121 19.83 16.35 6.31
C GLU A 121 18.76 15.81 5.35
N ALA A 122 18.99 14.62 4.80
CA ALA A 122 17.97 13.90 4.07
C ALA A 122 16.92 13.37 5.06
N SER A 123 15.90 14.19 5.34
CA SER A 123 14.72 13.76 6.09
C SER A 123 13.87 12.82 5.23
N PHE A 124 14.17 11.53 5.28
CA PHE A 124 13.29 10.49 4.75
C PHE A 124 12.22 10.15 5.80
N ILE A 125 11.03 10.74 5.66
CA ILE A 125 9.87 10.44 6.51
C ILE A 125 8.78 9.78 5.65
N TYR A 126 8.68 8.45 5.78
CA TYR A 126 7.63 7.65 5.13
C TYR A 126 6.44 7.47 6.07
N GLN A 127 5.23 7.68 5.57
CA GLN A 127 4.00 7.39 6.32
C GLN A 127 3.41 6.07 5.83
N LEU A 128 3.50 5.03 6.65
CA LEU A 128 2.91 3.72 6.39
C LEU A 128 1.54 3.66 7.07
N THR A 129 0.47 3.45 6.30
CA THR A 129 -0.84 3.12 6.87
C THR A 129 -1.21 1.70 6.47
N LEU A 130 -1.30 0.80 7.46
CA LEU A 130 -1.75 -0.58 7.28
C LEU A 130 -3.28 -0.61 7.36
N TYR A 131 -3.94 -1.01 6.29
CA TYR A 131 -5.40 -1.18 6.26
C TYR A 131 -5.73 -2.67 6.22
N GLN A 132 -6.44 -3.14 7.25
CA GLN A 132 -7.09 -4.45 7.25
C GLN A 132 -8.49 -4.28 6.65
N THR A 133 -8.79 -5.01 5.58
CA THR A 133 -10.05 -4.91 4.80
C THR A 133 -11.31 -5.22 5.63
N SER A 134 -11.17 -5.88 6.78
CA SER A 134 -12.28 -6.19 7.70
C SER A 134 -12.81 -5.01 8.51
N LEU A 135 -12.15 -3.83 8.48
CA LEU A 135 -12.52 -2.67 9.32
C LEU A 135 -13.23 -1.53 8.55
N VAL A 136 -13.43 -1.63 7.23
CA VAL A 136 -13.97 -0.53 6.40
C VAL A 136 -15.51 -0.52 6.31
N THR A 137 -16.22 -1.37 7.06
CA THR A 137 -17.70 -1.45 7.02
C THR A 137 -18.43 -0.67 8.11
N ARG A 138 -17.92 0.49 8.54
CA ARG A 138 -18.72 1.47 9.30
C ARG A 138 -18.60 2.87 8.74
#